data_AF-A0A0B2K0L1-F1
#
_entry.id   AF-A0A0B2K0L1-F1
#
_cell.length_a   1.000
_cell.length_b   1.000
_cell.length_c   1.000
_cell.angle_alpha   90.00
_cell.angle_beta   90.00
_cell.angle_gamma   90.00
#
_symmetry.space_group_name_H-M   'P 1'
#
loop_
_entity.id
_entity.type
_entity.pdbx_description
1 polymer ?
#
loop_
_entity_poly.entity_id
_entity_poly.type
_entity_poly.pdbx_seq_one_letter_code
_entity_poly.pdbx_strand_id
1 'polypeptide(L)'
;MSRKIALFGLGNELYIDDWSQETVVAVGTLTMDSTTPTTIELNDTRTVPVVTISQLTEMSFDFIIITDTSQFNNIYITCAQARIPQFKIISYDTYIHHVRNKVEYNVDDEQSLLKFIQEHQIKRVLDVDLYFADGLSTTRNRVNYAELNTFDLAIPDDLELLGIANKEYWPIWDNIYNRIYHKLDSILLQHFDLLLIMKIRSPEDYIQLINTTYGSWKYALIQVETDSSAYNQLKSLDYAGLNLKAAWQPAQNTTLLMLEYTKQNTEIYVICHKPYALPKLPGIYHPIHAGKNGHDGFGLPGDDTGENISFLNPYINELTAIYWMWKNTTSEIIGTAHYHRFFVSEPADSYISNSHNYLDERTIQQLLSNHDIILRRSVPYGNTEDCFRKYMGYDFYEAAKKIFLDVIKDVAPDYAEAFIFALSRHNCGHAFNMFITRRHVFDAYCSWLFPIILEAANRIDFTHLPNPPHSRIIGFMGEALLMPWLMKQRLRIKELPVAELSYNG
;
A
#
# COMPACT_ATOMS: atom_id res chain seq x y z
N MET A 1 28.25 9.62 10.86
CA MET A 1 29.74 9.70 10.96
C MET A 1 30.29 10.00 9.57
N SER A 2 31.41 10.70 9.44
CA SER A 2 32.03 10.99 8.14
C SER A 2 32.71 9.74 7.57
N ARG A 3 32.40 9.36 6.32
CA ARG A 3 32.89 8.12 5.71
C ARG A 3 34.40 8.18 5.50
N LYS A 4 35.10 7.06 5.71
CA LYS A 4 36.53 6.96 5.46
C LYS A 4 36.77 6.69 3.98
N ILE A 5 37.24 7.68 3.25
CA ILE A 5 37.44 7.56 1.80
C ILE A 5 38.91 7.68 1.43
N ALA A 6 39.30 6.99 0.37
CA ALA A 6 40.57 7.19 -0.30
C ALA A 6 40.32 7.80 -1.67
N LEU A 7 41.00 8.91 -1.98
CA LEU A 7 40.88 9.57 -3.28
C LEU A 7 42.00 9.07 -4.18
N PHE A 8 41.69 8.50 -5.33
CA PHE A 8 42.69 7.89 -6.20
C PHE A 8 42.91 8.73 -7.45
N GLY A 9 44.16 9.12 -7.68
CA GLY A 9 44.55 10.10 -8.70
C GLY A 9 45.11 11.37 -8.07
N LEU A 10 46.18 11.92 -8.66
CA LEU A 10 46.83 13.18 -8.26
C LEU A 10 46.41 14.35 -9.15
N GLY A 11 45.28 14.20 -9.86
CA GLY A 11 44.76 15.16 -10.83
C GLY A 11 44.16 16.41 -10.19
N ASN A 12 43.71 17.33 -11.04
CA ASN A 12 43.09 18.59 -10.60
C ASN A 12 41.76 18.36 -9.88
N GLU A 13 41.10 17.23 -10.13
CA GLU A 13 39.81 16.84 -9.57
C GLU A 13 39.84 16.73 -8.03
N LEU A 14 41.00 16.44 -7.44
CA LEU A 14 41.23 16.52 -6.00
C LEU A 14 40.88 17.90 -5.42
N TYR A 15 41.10 18.96 -6.21
CA TYR A 15 40.94 20.36 -5.83
C TYR A 15 39.68 21.00 -6.42
N ILE A 16 38.85 20.26 -7.15
CA ILE A 16 37.58 20.79 -7.67
C ILE A 16 36.51 20.80 -6.57
N ASP A 17 36.60 19.88 -5.61
CA ASP A 17 35.55 19.66 -4.63
C ASP A 17 35.91 19.93 -3.18
N ASP A 18 34.85 20.17 -2.39
CA ASP A 18 34.91 20.24 -0.94
C ASP A 18 34.70 18.85 -0.32
N TRP A 19 35.80 18.30 0.20
CA TRP A 19 35.87 17.01 0.88
C TRP A 19 35.60 17.09 2.39
N SER A 20 35.26 18.27 2.92
CA SER A 20 35.10 18.53 4.36
C SER A 20 34.10 17.59 5.05
N GLN A 21 33.13 17.07 4.30
CA GLN A 21 32.09 16.15 4.80
C GLN A 21 32.59 14.71 5.00
N GLU A 22 33.76 14.37 4.47
CA GLU A 22 34.29 13.01 4.49
C GLU A 22 35.61 12.93 5.27
N THR A 23 35.93 11.74 5.78
CA THR A 23 37.22 11.42 6.39
C THR A 23 38.17 10.91 5.31
N VAL A 24 38.94 11.79 4.67
CA VAL A 24 39.94 11.35 3.69
C VAL A 24 41.12 10.69 4.41
N VAL A 25 41.29 9.38 4.24
CA VAL A 25 42.35 8.62 4.93
C VAL A 25 43.68 8.64 4.18
N ALA A 26 43.64 8.74 2.86
CA ALA A 26 44.82 8.81 2.00
C ALA A 26 44.46 9.27 0.57
N VAL A 27 45.48 9.68 -0.18
CA VAL A 27 45.40 9.86 -1.64
C VAL A 27 46.21 8.77 -2.34
N GLY A 28 45.55 7.99 -3.17
CA GLY A 28 46.12 6.84 -3.86
C GLY A 28 46.81 7.21 -5.17
N THR A 29 47.93 6.56 -5.46
CA THR A 29 48.62 6.58 -6.76
C THR A 29 48.97 5.17 -7.23
N LEU A 30 49.03 4.94 -8.54
CA LEU A 30 49.42 3.65 -9.12
C LEU A 30 50.86 3.29 -8.79
N THR A 31 51.75 4.29 -8.77
CA THR A 31 53.18 4.12 -8.53
C THR A 31 53.72 5.29 -7.72
N MET A 32 54.70 5.03 -6.85
CA MET A 32 55.53 6.07 -6.26
C MET A 32 56.90 6.07 -6.90
N ASP A 33 57.33 7.24 -7.34
CA ASP A 33 58.70 7.53 -7.72
C ASP A 33 59.26 8.68 -6.87
N SER A 34 60.51 9.09 -7.15
CA SER A 34 61.17 10.19 -6.43
C SER A 34 60.49 11.56 -6.60
N THR A 35 59.54 11.68 -7.52
CA THR A 35 58.81 12.92 -7.81
C THR A 35 57.41 12.94 -7.21
N THR A 36 56.94 11.79 -6.73
CA THR A 36 55.63 11.65 -6.10
C THR A 36 55.67 12.25 -4.69
N PRO A 37 54.79 13.20 -4.36
CA PRO A 37 54.74 13.76 -3.01
C PRO A 37 54.33 12.68 -2.01
N THR A 38 54.92 12.70 -0.81
CA THR A 38 54.60 11.74 0.26
C THR A 38 53.30 12.10 1.00
N THR A 39 52.88 13.36 0.89
CA THR A 39 51.67 13.91 1.49
C THR A 39 51.09 14.98 0.58
N ILE A 40 49.78 15.18 0.61
CA ILE A 40 49.08 16.20 -0.18
C ILE A 40 48.13 17.00 0.72
N GLU A 41 48.04 18.30 0.48
CA GLU A 41 47.12 19.20 1.16
C GLU A 41 45.84 19.31 0.33
N LEU A 42 44.70 18.98 0.93
CA LEU A 42 43.38 19.10 0.29
C LEU A 42 42.85 20.54 0.39
N ASN A 43 41.79 20.86 -0.37
CA ASN A 43 41.14 22.17 -0.39
C ASN A 43 40.71 22.72 0.98
N ASP A 44 40.45 21.83 1.94
CA ASP A 44 40.07 22.18 3.30
C ASP A 44 41.26 22.21 4.28
N THR A 45 42.48 22.36 3.74
CA THR A 45 43.77 22.48 4.46
C THR A 45 44.23 21.22 5.20
N ARG A 46 43.52 20.09 5.03
CA ARG A 46 43.92 18.81 5.63
C ARG A 46 45.05 18.18 4.83
N THR A 47 46.13 17.81 5.51
CA THR A 47 47.23 17.05 4.92
C THR A 47 47.00 15.56 5.10
N VAL A 48 47.00 14.80 4.01
CA VAL A 48 46.79 13.35 3.98
C VAL A 48 47.96 12.63 3.31
N PRO A 49 48.27 11.38 3.71
CA PRO A 49 49.37 10.63 3.10
C PRO A 49 49.03 10.25 1.66
N VAL A 50 50.04 10.29 0.79
CA VAL A 50 49.94 9.67 -0.53
C VAL A 50 50.38 8.22 -0.39
N VAL A 51 49.65 7.27 -0.96
CA VAL A 51 49.87 5.82 -0.80
C VAL A 51 49.72 5.07 -2.13
N THR A 52 50.38 3.93 -2.25
CA THR A 52 50.10 2.95 -3.31
C THR A 52 48.88 2.09 -2.96
N ILE A 53 48.32 1.36 -3.93
CA ILE A 53 47.21 0.41 -3.67
C ILE A 53 47.60 -0.64 -2.64
N SER A 54 48.83 -1.15 -2.68
CA SER A 54 49.31 -2.13 -1.69
C SER A 54 49.28 -1.57 -0.27
N GLN A 55 49.76 -0.33 -0.08
CA GLN A 55 49.73 0.35 1.22
C GLN A 55 48.30 0.69 1.65
N LEU A 56 47.43 1.05 0.71
CA LEU A 56 46.03 1.34 0.99
C LEU A 56 45.28 0.12 1.54
N THR A 57 45.63 -1.10 1.10
CA THR A 57 45.01 -2.33 1.65
C THR A 57 45.31 -2.58 3.13
N GLU A 58 46.33 -1.92 3.69
CA GLU A 58 46.66 -1.97 5.12
C GLU A 58 45.86 -0.93 5.94
N MET A 59 45.09 -0.06 5.28
CA MET A 59 44.32 1.01 5.90
C MET A 59 42.82 0.67 5.97
N SER A 60 42.13 1.28 6.94
CA SER A 60 40.67 1.19 7.06
C SER A 60 40.00 2.26 6.20
N PHE A 61 39.25 1.84 5.19
CA PHE A 61 38.45 2.70 4.32
C PHE A 61 37.13 2.04 3.91
N ASP A 62 36.14 2.87 3.63
CA ASP A 62 34.80 2.52 3.16
C ASP A 62 34.80 2.45 1.62
N PHE A 63 35.30 3.51 0.95
CA PHE A 63 35.34 3.61 -0.52
C PHE A 63 36.66 4.16 -1.06
N ILE A 64 36.98 3.79 -2.29
CA ILE A 64 37.96 4.42 -3.17
C ILE A 64 37.19 5.23 -4.21
N ILE A 65 37.47 6.52 -4.28
CA ILE A 65 36.92 7.41 -5.30
C ILE A 65 38.01 7.66 -6.32
N ILE A 66 37.80 7.19 -7.55
CA ILE A 66 38.72 7.47 -8.66
C ILE A 66 38.44 8.88 -9.15
N THR A 67 39.31 9.80 -8.74
CA THR A 67 39.30 11.21 -9.13
C THR A 67 39.97 11.45 -10.48
N ASP A 68 40.98 10.65 -10.85
CA ASP A 68 41.59 10.68 -12.18
C ASP A 68 40.86 9.73 -13.13
N THR A 69 39.86 10.27 -13.83
CA THR A 69 39.04 9.51 -14.79
C THR A 69 39.83 9.00 -15.99
N SER A 70 40.95 9.64 -16.35
CA SER A 70 41.80 9.21 -17.47
C SER A 70 42.52 7.89 -17.20
N GLN A 71 42.79 7.59 -15.93
CA GLN A 71 43.45 6.37 -15.46
C GLN A 71 42.46 5.35 -14.88
N PHE A 72 41.15 5.57 -15.02
CA PHE A 72 40.12 4.79 -14.34
C PHE A 72 40.31 3.28 -14.49
N ASN A 73 40.48 2.79 -15.72
CA ASN A 73 40.65 1.35 -15.97
C ASN A 73 41.90 0.78 -15.32
N ASN A 74 43.02 1.51 -15.34
CA ASN A 74 44.28 1.05 -14.75
C ASN A 74 44.13 0.97 -13.22
N ILE A 75 43.58 2.02 -12.61
CA ILE A 75 43.33 2.06 -11.16
C ILE A 75 42.37 0.94 -10.75
N TYR A 76 41.24 0.81 -11.47
CA TYR A 76 40.23 -0.21 -11.21
C TYR A 76 40.81 -1.63 -11.28
N ILE A 77 41.60 -1.93 -12.33
CA ILE A 77 42.26 -3.23 -12.48
C ILE A 77 43.25 -3.49 -11.35
N THR A 78 44.07 -2.50 -10.97
CA THR A 78 45.05 -2.67 -9.90
C THR A 78 44.38 -2.86 -8.54
N CYS A 79 43.28 -2.15 -8.26
CA CYS A 79 42.47 -2.37 -7.05
C CYS A 79 41.86 -3.77 -7.03
N ALA A 80 41.34 -4.25 -8.16
CA ALA A 80 40.81 -5.62 -8.27
C ALA A 80 41.90 -6.68 -8.07
N GLN A 81 43.11 -6.48 -8.62
CA GLN A 81 44.26 -7.35 -8.39
C GLN A 81 44.70 -7.39 -6.91
N ALA A 82 44.55 -6.27 -6.20
CA ALA A 82 44.77 -6.16 -4.77
C ALA A 82 43.60 -6.71 -3.92
N ARG A 83 42.60 -7.35 -4.56
CA ARG A 83 41.41 -7.93 -3.93
C ARG A 83 40.54 -6.91 -3.18
N ILE A 84 40.58 -5.65 -3.59
CA ILE A 84 39.62 -4.65 -3.11
C ILE A 84 38.27 -4.93 -3.79
N PRO A 85 37.17 -5.07 -3.02
CA PRO A 85 35.86 -5.33 -3.62
C PRO A 85 35.44 -4.25 -4.61
N GLN A 86 34.87 -4.66 -5.75
CA GLN A 86 34.56 -3.73 -6.84
C GLN A 86 33.54 -2.66 -6.43
N PHE A 87 32.55 -3.01 -5.59
CA PHE A 87 31.59 -2.04 -5.06
C PHE A 87 32.20 -0.92 -4.21
N LYS A 88 33.43 -1.12 -3.68
CA LYS A 88 34.15 -0.08 -2.95
C LYS A 88 34.82 0.92 -3.90
N ILE A 89 34.91 0.65 -5.20
CA ILE A 89 35.60 1.48 -6.17
C ILE A 89 34.56 2.24 -7.00
N ILE A 90 34.48 3.54 -6.81
CA ILE A 90 33.50 4.39 -7.48
C ILE A 90 34.21 5.47 -8.29
N SER A 91 33.67 5.81 -9.46
CA SER A 91 34.14 6.98 -10.19
C SER A 91 33.76 8.26 -9.43
N TYR A 92 34.52 9.33 -9.65
CA TYR A 92 34.15 10.65 -9.16
C TYR A 92 32.73 11.05 -9.56
N ASP A 93 32.34 10.87 -10.82
CA ASP A 93 30.98 11.21 -11.29
C ASP A 93 29.90 10.42 -10.54
N THR A 94 30.11 9.11 -10.32
CA THR A 94 29.19 8.28 -9.54
C THR A 94 29.14 8.75 -8.09
N TYR A 95 30.28 9.10 -7.50
CA TYR A 95 30.32 9.64 -6.15
C TYR A 95 29.52 10.94 -6.05
N ILE A 96 29.71 11.89 -6.98
CA ILE A 96 28.99 13.16 -6.96
C ILE A 96 27.49 12.96 -7.18
N HIS A 97 27.09 12.18 -8.19
CA HIS A 97 25.68 12.08 -8.58
C HIS A 97 24.86 11.15 -7.67
N HIS A 98 25.47 10.11 -7.11
CA HIS A 98 24.73 9.09 -6.35
C HIS A 98 25.10 9.09 -4.86
N VAL A 99 26.37 9.24 -4.50
CA VAL A 99 26.84 9.06 -3.11
C VAL A 99 26.83 10.35 -2.28
N ARG A 100 27.24 11.48 -2.88
CA ARG A 100 27.29 12.80 -2.25
C ARG A 100 25.91 13.48 -2.25
N ASN A 101 25.13 13.27 -3.31
CA ASN A 101 23.80 13.86 -3.49
C ASN A 101 22.63 13.01 -2.92
N LYS A 102 22.90 12.16 -1.91
CA LYS A 102 21.92 11.43 -1.07
C LYS A 102 21.10 10.32 -1.75
N VAL A 103 21.77 9.30 -2.31
CA VAL A 103 21.22 7.95 -2.47
C VAL A 103 22.27 6.92 -2.03
N GLU A 104 22.20 6.43 -0.80
CA GLU A 104 23.06 5.35 -0.32
C GLU A 104 22.44 4.00 -0.72
N TYR A 105 22.51 3.62 -2.01
CA TYR A 105 22.37 2.21 -2.33
C TYR A 105 23.52 1.46 -1.66
N ASN A 106 23.18 0.55 -0.77
CA ASN A 106 24.13 -0.22 0.02
C ASN A 106 23.80 -1.70 -0.10
N VAL A 107 24.79 -2.49 -0.49
CA VAL A 107 24.66 -3.94 -0.67
C VAL A 107 24.31 -4.63 0.66
N ASP A 108 24.83 -4.17 1.79
CA ASP A 108 24.51 -4.74 3.11
C ASP A 108 23.04 -4.49 3.50
N ASP A 109 22.51 -3.31 3.14
CA ASP A 109 21.12 -2.94 3.38
C ASP A 109 20.19 -3.74 2.46
N GLU A 110 20.59 -3.98 1.21
CA GLU A 110 19.85 -4.87 0.30
C GLU A 110 19.86 -6.32 0.79
N GLN A 111 21.00 -6.85 1.25
CA GLN A 111 21.06 -8.20 1.84
C GLN A 111 20.08 -8.34 3.00
N SER A 112 20.07 -7.36 3.90
CA SER A 112 19.19 -7.33 5.07
C SER A 112 17.72 -7.27 4.66
N LEU A 113 17.39 -6.47 3.63
CA LEU A 113 16.04 -6.38 3.07
C LEU A 113 15.59 -7.69 2.40
N LEU A 114 16.43 -8.32 1.57
CA LEU A 114 16.10 -9.58 0.90
C LEU A 114 15.90 -10.72 1.91
N LYS A 115 16.73 -10.76 2.95
CA LYS A 115 16.56 -11.69 4.08
C LYS A 115 15.24 -11.42 4.82
N PHE A 116 14.91 -10.17 5.10
CA PHE A 116 13.64 -9.79 5.72
C PHE A 116 12.44 -10.26 4.90
N ILE A 117 12.48 -10.06 3.57
CA ILE A 117 11.45 -10.49 2.61
C ILE A 117 11.22 -12.00 2.71
N GLN A 118 12.30 -12.79 2.76
CA GLN A 118 12.22 -14.24 2.89
C GLN A 118 11.69 -14.68 4.26
N GLU A 119 12.22 -14.12 5.35
CA GLU A 119 11.86 -14.48 6.73
C GLU A 119 10.38 -14.19 7.04
N HIS A 120 9.85 -13.08 6.53
CA HIS A 120 8.47 -12.67 6.75
C HIS A 120 7.51 -13.14 5.65
N GLN A 121 7.99 -13.97 4.71
CA GLN A 121 7.21 -14.49 3.59
C GLN A 121 6.49 -13.39 2.79
N ILE A 122 7.14 -12.23 2.63
CA ILE A 122 6.61 -11.08 1.91
C ILE A 122 6.35 -11.51 0.46
N LYS A 123 5.12 -11.31 -0.02
CA LYS A 123 4.71 -11.59 -1.40
C LYS A 123 4.51 -10.32 -2.20
N ARG A 124 4.30 -9.18 -1.54
CA ARG A 124 4.00 -7.92 -2.21
C ARG A 124 4.71 -6.74 -1.57
N VAL A 125 5.56 -6.08 -2.36
CA VAL A 125 6.34 -4.91 -1.94
C VAL A 125 5.90 -3.69 -2.73
N LEU A 126 5.68 -2.58 -2.03
CA LEU A 126 5.58 -1.26 -2.61
C LEU A 126 6.87 -0.47 -2.33
N ASP A 127 7.66 -0.23 -3.37
CA ASP A 127 8.90 0.53 -3.33
C ASP A 127 8.68 1.96 -3.82
N VAL A 128 8.73 2.92 -2.89
CA VAL A 128 8.33 4.31 -3.16
C VAL A 128 9.35 5.09 -4.01
N ASP A 129 10.59 4.63 -4.10
CA ASP A 129 11.69 5.35 -4.77
C ASP A 129 12.46 4.52 -5.79
N LEU A 130 11.98 3.32 -6.08
CA LEU A 130 12.66 2.35 -6.93
C LEU A 130 14.06 1.97 -6.38
N TYR A 131 14.19 1.74 -5.07
CA TYR A 131 15.45 1.36 -4.43
C TYR A 131 16.15 0.17 -5.11
N PHE A 132 15.40 -0.86 -5.54
CA PHE A 132 16.00 -1.97 -6.29
C PHE A 132 16.56 -1.49 -7.65
N ALA A 133 16.02 -0.47 -8.31
CA ALA A 133 16.61 0.04 -9.54
C ALA A 133 17.98 0.74 -9.33
N ASP A 134 18.24 1.32 -8.16
CA ASP A 134 19.45 2.11 -7.89
C ASP A 134 20.74 1.28 -7.85
N GLY A 135 20.63 -0.04 -7.67
CA GLY A 135 21.77 -0.96 -7.58
C GLY A 135 22.51 -1.27 -8.87
N LEU A 136 22.34 -0.49 -9.94
CA LEU A 136 22.84 -0.76 -11.31
C LEU A 136 22.38 -2.11 -11.91
N SER A 137 21.35 -2.73 -11.33
CA SER A 137 20.77 -3.95 -11.88
C SER A 137 19.87 -3.65 -13.08
N THR A 138 19.77 -4.61 -13.98
CA THR A 138 18.83 -4.60 -15.10
C THR A 138 17.87 -5.78 -15.05
N THR A 139 17.96 -6.66 -14.05
CA THR A 139 17.08 -7.82 -13.91
C THR A 139 16.85 -8.16 -12.42
N ARG A 140 15.83 -8.97 -12.16
CA ARG A 140 15.59 -9.55 -10.81
C ARG A 140 16.69 -10.51 -10.35
N ASN A 141 17.42 -11.10 -11.30
CA ASN A 141 18.44 -12.09 -11.01
C ASN A 141 19.77 -11.42 -10.62
N ARG A 142 19.95 -11.23 -9.30
CA ARG A 142 21.14 -10.62 -8.71
C ARG A 142 22.23 -11.61 -8.33
N VAL A 143 22.07 -12.90 -8.60
CA VAL A 143 23.03 -13.94 -8.14
C VAL A 143 24.44 -13.77 -8.71
N ASN A 144 24.60 -13.00 -9.79
CA ASN A 144 25.91 -12.69 -10.38
C ASN A 144 26.61 -11.49 -9.72
N TYR A 145 25.97 -10.79 -8.78
CA TYR A 145 26.63 -9.76 -7.97
C TYR A 145 27.52 -10.50 -6.98
N ALA A 146 28.84 -10.33 -7.11
CA ALA A 146 29.82 -11.10 -6.35
C ALA A 146 29.60 -11.02 -4.83
N GLU A 147 29.06 -9.89 -4.37
CA GLU A 147 28.74 -9.59 -2.98
C GLU A 147 27.43 -10.22 -2.49
N LEU A 148 26.48 -10.53 -3.39
CA LEU A 148 25.21 -11.18 -3.08
C LEU A 148 25.24 -12.71 -3.35
N ASN A 149 26.14 -13.15 -4.22
CA ASN A 149 26.29 -14.54 -4.67
C ASN A 149 26.53 -15.50 -3.49
N THR A 150 27.28 -15.07 -2.46
CA THR A 150 27.58 -15.91 -1.29
C THR A 150 26.37 -16.19 -0.40
N PHE A 151 25.28 -15.42 -0.56
CA PHE A 151 24.07 -15.55 0.26
C PHE A 151 22.89 -16.15 -0.50
N ASP A 152 23.03 -16.42 -1.80
CA ASP A 152 21.94 -16.90 -2.67
C ASP A 152 20.68 -16.01 -2.59
N LEU A 153 20.90 -14.70 -2.46
CA LEU A 153 19.83 -13.71 -2.28
C LEU A 153 19.44 -13.11 -3.64
N ALA A 154 18.52 -13.78 -4.33
CA ALA A 154 17.79 -13.21 -5.46
C ALA A 154 16.48 -12.55 -4.99
N ILE A 155 15.97 -11.59 -5.77
CA ILE A 155 14.57 -11.16 -5.63
C ILE A 155 13.70 -12.38 -5.95
N PRO A 156 12.84 -12.86 -5.02
CA PRO A 156 12.04 -14.06 -5.28
C PRO A 156 11.20 -13.90 -6.54
N ASP A 157 11.17 -14.95 -7.38
CA ASP A 157 10.43 -14.92 -8.65
C ASP A 157 8.93 -14.67 -8.44
N ASP A 158 8.37 -15.16 -7.32
CA ASP A 158 6.98 -15.02 -6.93
C ASP A 158 6.68 -13.73 -6.15
N LEU A 159 7.67 -12.88 -5.90
CA LEU A 159 7.46 -11.56 -5.30
C LEU A 159 6.83 -10.61 -6.33
N GLU A 160 5.70 -10.00 -6.00
CA GLU A 160 5.15 -8.87 -6.73
C GLU A 160 5.82 -7.58 -6.22
N LEU A 161 6.77 -7.07 -6.99
CA LEU A 161 7.52 -5.86 -6.70
C LEU A 161 6.95 -4.68 -7.51
N LEU A 162 6.33 -3.75 -6.82
CA LEU A 162 5.67 -2.58 -7.39
C LEU A 162 6.48 -1.33 -7.05
N GLY A 163 6.70 -0.47 -8.04
CA GLY A 163 7.44 0.78 -7.87
C GLY A 163 6.53 2.01 -7.91
N ILE A 164 6.91 3.09 -7.22
CA ILE A 164 6.41 4.44 -7.47
C ILE A 164 7.57 5.31 -7.95
N ALA A 165 7.35 6.08 -9.01
CA ALA A 165 8.28 7.10 -9.47
C ALA A 165 7.55 8.36 -9.94
N ASN A 166 7.87 9.50 -9.32
CA ASN A 166 7.28 10.80 -9.65
C ASN A 166 7.86 11.43 -10.95
N LYS A 167 8.84 10.78 -11.60
CA LYS A 167 9.55 11.27 -12.81
C LYS A 167 9.65 10.17 -13.88
N GLU A 168 10.13 10.54 -15.06
CA GLU A 168 10.56 9.57 -16.07
C GLU A 168 11.62 8.63 -15.46
N TYR A 169 11.33 7.34 -15.55
CA TYR A 169 12.21 6.26 -15.11
C TYR A 169 12.76 5.56 -16.34
N TRP A 170 13.86 4.80 -16.18
CA TRP A 170 14.47 4.15 -17.34
C TRP A 170 13.68 2.90 -17.71
N PRO A 171 13.24 2.72 -18.99
CA PRO A 171 12.45 1.56 -19.40
C PRO A 171 13.08 0.20 -19.06
N ILE A 172 14.41 0.15 -18.94
CA ILE A 172 15.14 -1.06 -18.54
C ILE A 172 14.73 -1.58 -17.15
N TRP A 173 14.20 -0.73 -16.28
CA TRP A 173 13.74 -1.10 -14.93
C TRP A 173 12.42 -1.89 -14.93
N ASP A 174 11.71 -1.97 -16.05
CA ASP A 174 10.56 -2.87 -16.22
C ASP A 174 10.96 -4.35 -16.12
N ASN A 175 12.26 -4.67 -16.23
CA ASN A 175 12.81 -6.01 -16.00
C ASN A 175 13.03 -6.35 -14.51
N ILE A 176 12.82 -5.37 -13.60
CA ILE A 176 12.98 -5.52 -12.16
C ILE A 176 11.60 -5.48 -11.49
N TYR A 177 10.80 -4.46 -11.83
CA TYR A 177 9.48 -4.22 -11.26
C TYR A 177 8.40 -4.88 -12.12
N ASN A 178 7.43 -5.52 -11.47
CA ASN A 178 6.25 -6.01 -12.18
C ASN A 178 5.44 -4.85 -12.77
N ARG A 179 5.45 -3.69 -12.09
CA ARG A 179 4.77 -2.47 -12.52
C ARG A 179 5.30 -1.26 -11.77
N ILE A 180 5.39 -0.13 -12.48
CA ILE A 180 5.71 1.18 -11.89
C ILE A 180 4.50 2.11 -12.01
N TYR A 181 4.19 2.82 -10.93
CA TYR A 181 3.13 3.81 -10.84
C TYR A 181 3.71 5.22 -10.72
N HIS A 182 2.96 6.21 -11.20
CA HIS A 182 3.40 7.62 -11.18
C HIS A 182 2.73 8.48 -10.11
N LYS A 183 1.72 7.93 -9.43
CA LYS A 183 0.96 8.60 -8.37
C LYS A 183 0.62 7.61 -7.29
N LEU A 184 0.91 7.97 -6.04
CA LEU A 184 0.57 7.16 -4.85
C LEU A 184 -0.94 6.89 -4.77
N ASP A 185 -1.77 7.89 -5.11
CA ASP A 185 -3.24 7.78 -5.16
C ASP A 185 -3.76 6.62 -6.01
N SER A 186 -3.00 6.21 -7.02
CA SER A 186 -3.40 5.10 -7.91
C SER A 186 -3.40 3.73 -7.23
N ILE A 187 -2.86 3.64 -6.01
CA ILE A 187 -2.66 2.38 -5.30
C ILE A 187 -3.06 2.43 -3.83
N LEU A 188 -3.63 3.54 -3.33
CA LEU A 188 -4.00 3.70 -1.92
C LEU A 188 -5.03 2.69 -1.41
N LEU A 189 -5.80 2.07 -2.31
CA LEU A 189 -6.79 1.07 -1.93
C LEU A 189 -6.26 -0.37 -1.99
N GLN A 190 -5.00 -0.57 -2.38
CA GLN A 190 -4.39 -1.88 -2.44
C GLN A 190 -3.69 -2.22 -1.13
N HIS A 191 -3.66 -3.50 -0.78
CA HIS A 191 -2.86 -3.99 0.34
C HIS A 191 -1.47 -4.46 -0.12
N PHE A 192 -0.45 -4.21 0.70
CA PHE A 192 0.94 -4.65 0.52
C PHE A 192 1.44 -5.37 1.76
N ASP A 193 2.33 -6.34 1.60
CA ASP A 193 2.97 -6.94 2.77
C ASP A 193 4.04 -6.00 3.33
N LEU A 194 4.75 -5.29 2.43
CA LEU A 194 5.84 -4.39 2.77
C LEU A 194 5.75 -3.06 2.01
N LEU A 195 5.78 -1.95 2.73
CA LEU A 195 6.08 -0.62 2.21
C LEU A 195 7.58 -0.33 2.40
N LEU A 196 8.24 0.13 1.35
CA LEU A 196 9.67 0.39 1.35
C LEU A 196 9.95 1.87 1.05
N ILE A 197 10.59 2.56 2.01
CA ILE A 197 10.98 3.98 1.93
C ILE A 197 12.47 4.10 2.26
N MET A 198 13.33 3.91 1.25
CA MET A 198 14.78 3.89 1.46
C MET A 198 15.45 5.24 1.22
N LYS A 199 14.83 6.15 0.47
CA LYS A 199 15.43 7.46 0.24
C LYS A 199 15.33 8.33 1.49
N ILE A 200 16.44 9.00 1.85
CA ILE A 200 16.48 9.97 2.94
C ILE A 200 15.59 11.16 2.60
N ARG A 201 14.70 11.52 3.53
CA ARG A 201 13.67 12.56 3.33
C ARG A 201 13.62 13.53 4.51
N SER A 202 12.85 14.60 4.33
CA SER A 202 12.47 15.47 5.45
C SER A 202 11.54 14.71 6.42
N PRO A 203 11.48 15.12 7.70
CA PRO A 203 10.54 14.53 8.65
C PRO A 203 9.08 14.59 8.18
N GLU A 204 8.68 15.71 7.57
CA GLU A 204 7.32 15.94 7.08
C GLU A 204 6.95 14.95 5.98
N ASP A 205 7.87 14.70 5.05
CA ASP A 205 7.65 13.76 3.94
C ASP A 205 7.49 12.31 4.45
N TYR A 206 8.27 11.88 5.44
CA TYR A 206 8.10 10.55 6.05
C TYR A 206 6.72 10.42 6.70
N ILE A 207 6.33 11.39 7.52
CA ILE A 207 5.04 11.39 8.21
C ILE A 207 3.90 11.38 7.19
N GLN A 208 4.00 12.18 6.13
CA GLN A 208 3.00 12.20 5.07
C GLN A 208 2.86 10.82 4.40
N LEU A 209 3.96 10.17 4.03
CA LEU A 209 3.92 8.85 3.39
C LEU A 209 3.32 7.79 4.33
N ILE A 210 3.75 7.74 5.58
CA ILE A 210 3.23 6.81 6.59
C ILE A 210 1.73 7.01 6.75
N ASN A 211 1.27 8.25 6.93
CA ASN A 211 -0.15 8.56 7.14
C ASN A 211 -1.00 8.25 5.91
N THR A 212 -0.53 8.61 4.72
CA THR A 212 -1.29 8.42 3.47
C THR A 212 -1.46 6.93 3.14
N THR A 213 -0.49 6.10 3.54
CA THR A 213 -0.49 4.64 3.30
C THR A 213 -0.90 3.83 4.52
N TYR A 214 -1.28 4.49 5.63
CA TYR A 214 -1.56 3.81 6.88
C TYR A 214 -2.67 2.76 6.74
N GLY A 215 -2.41 1.54 7.22
CA GLY A 215 -3.31 0.39 7.09
C GLY A 215 -3.30 -0.30 5.72
N SER A 216 -2.63 0.27 4.71
CA SER A 216 -2.46 -0.36 3.40
C SER A 216 -1.32 -1.39 3.39
N TRP A 217 -0.54 -1.52 4.47
CA TRP A 217 0.59 -2.43 4.56
C TRP A 217 0.68 -3.16 5.91
N LYS A 218 1.28 -4.36 5.93
CA LYS A 218 1.58 -5.08 7.17
C LYS A 218 2.90 -4.62 7.79
N TYR A 219 3.94 -4.43 6.99
CA TYR A 219 5.23 -3.89 7.41
C TYR A 219 5.59 -2.63 6.63
N ALA A 220 6.31 -1.70 7.26
CA ALA A 220 7.02 -0.64 6.56
C ALA A 220 8.49 -0.63 7.00
N LEU A 221 9.39 -0.54 6.02
CA LEU A 221 10.83 -0.43 6.23
C LEU A 221 11.28 0.94 5.73
N ILE A 222 11.82 1.73 6.65
CA ILE A 222 12.12 3.15 6.42
C ILE A 222 13.58 3.39 6.79
N GLN A 223 14.38 3.82 5.81
CA GLN A 223 15.76 4.22 6.05
C GLN A 223 15.80 5.69 6.46
N VAL A 224 16.44 5.98 7.59
CA VAL A 224 16.53 7.32 8.17
C VAL A 224 18.00 7.65 8.49
N GLU A 225 18.43 8.87 8.21
CA GLU A 225 19.77 9.34 8.59
C GLU A 225 19.93 9.34 10.13
N THR A 226 20.95 8.65 10.64
CA THR A 226 21.18 8.49 12.08
C THR A 226 21.43 9.85 12.75
N ASP A 227 20.83 10.06 13.92
CA ASP A 227 20.92 11.29 14.71
C ASP A 227 20.41 12.58 14.01
N SER A 228 19.74 12.44 12.86
CA SER A 228 19.12 13.57 12.16
C SER A 228 17.87 14.12 12.87
N SER A 229 17.37 15.28 12.43
CA SER A 229 16.09 15.82 12.90
C SER A 229 14.93 14.83 12.66
N ALA A 230 14.91 14.16 11.49
CA ALA A 230 13.89 13.17 11.15
C ALA A 230 13.96 11.94 12.07
N TYR A 231 15.17 11.46 12.36
CA TYR A 231 15.39 10.37 13.30
C TYR A 231 14.82 10.66 14.69
N ASN A 232 15.15 11.84 15.24
CA ASN A 232 14.69 12.24 16.57
C ASN A 232 13.16 12.38 16.64
N GLN A 233 12.56 12.98 15.61
CA GLN A 233 11.11 13.15 15.54
C GLN A 233 10.38 11.81 15.41
N LEU A 234 10.81 10.94 14.48
CA LEU A 234 10.23 9.60 14.31
C LEU A 234 10.39 8.74 15.56
N LYS A 235 11.51 8.86 16.30
CA LYS A 235 11.67 8.14 17.58
C LYS A 235 10.71 8.59 18.68
N SER A 236 10.23 9.83 18.62
CA SER A 236 9.34 10.40 19.64
C SER A 236 7.86 10.07 19.44
N LEU A 237 7.48 9.44 18.32
CA LEU A 237 6.10 9.12 18.00
C LEU A 237 5.57 7.98 18.88
N ASP A 238 4.30 8.10 19.29
CA ASP A 238 3.56 7.03 19.97
C ASP A 238 3.05 6.00 18.96
N TYR A 239 3.93 5.10 18.54
CA TYR A 239 3.57 4.01 17.63
C TYR A 239 2.49 3.09 18.20
N ALA A 240 2.49 2.84 19.51
CA ALA A 240 1.50 1.97 20.13
C ALA A 240 0.09 2.57 20.03
N GLY A 241 -0.06 3.88 20.25
CA GLY A 241 -1.31 4.62 20.00
C GLY A 241 -1.77 4.57 18.54
N LEU A 242 -0.85 4.35 17.60
CA LEU A 242 -1.11 4.15 16.17
C LEU A 242 -1.23 2.68 15.77
N ASN A 243 -1.32 1.74 16.73
CA ASN A 243 -1.32 0.29 16.44
C ASN A 243 -0.13 -0.18 15.59
N LEU A 244 1.02 0.44 15.81
CA LEU A 244 2.28 0.12 15.19
C LEU A 244 3.26 -0.37 16.26
N LYS A 245 4.02 -1.42 15.93
CA LYS A 245 5.20 -1.81 16.68
C LYS A 245 6.42 -1.33 15.90
N ALA A 246 7.18 -0.42 16.51
CA ALA A 246 8.42 0.07 15.93
C ALA A 246 9.63 -0.71 16.45
N ALA A 247 10.55 -1.07 15.55
CA ALA A 247 11.87 -1.56 15.88
C ALA A 247 12.91 -0.75 15.10
N TRP A 248 14.04 -0.44 15.74
CA TRP A 248 15.13 0.32 15.14
C TRP A 248 16.35 -0.56 15.04
N GLN A 249 16.96 -0.62 13.86
CA GLN A 249 18.16 -1.39 13.60
C GLN A 249 19.25 -0.49 13.01
N PRO A 250 20.48 -0.51 13.56
CA PRO A 250 21.58 0.23 12.96
C PRO A 250 21.86 -0.30 11.54
N ALA A 251 21.99 0.62 10.59
CA ALA A 251 22.65 0.41 9.31
C ALA A 251 23.94 1.28 9.31
N GLN A 252 24.79 1.18 8.29
CA GLN A 252 26.13 1.81 8.31
C GLN A 252 26.11 3.30 8.75
N ASN A 253 25.59 4.20 7.91
CA ASN A 253 25.44 5.63 8.21
C ASN A 253 23.98 6.04 8.48
N THR A 254 23.07 5.08 8.44
CA THR A 254 21.63 5.27 8.60
C THR A 254 21.09 4.34 9.70
N THR A 255 19.83 4.51 10.05
CA THR A 255 19.10 3.58 10.90
C THR A 255 17.85 3.14 10.15
N LEU A 256 17.58 1.83 10.16
CA LEU A 256 16.34 1.28 9.64
C LEU A 256 15.28 1.32 10.74
N LEU A 257 14.18 2.01 10.46
CA LEU A 257 12.95 1.93 11.21
C LEU A 257 12.05 0.88 10.55
N MET A 258 11.80 -0.20 11.27
CA MET A 258 10.80 -1.20 10.91
C MET A 258 9.52 -0.90 11.69
N LEU A 259 8.42 -0.69 10.97
CA LEU A 259 7.09 -0.61 11.53
C LEU A 259 6.32 -1.87 11.19
N GLU A 260 5.75 -2.52 12.19
CA GLU A 260 4.79 -3.59 12.01
C GLU A 260 3.41 -3.08 12.40
N TYR A 261 2.44 -3.22 11.49
CA TYR A 261 1.04 -2.97 11.80
C TYR A 261 0.49 -4.13 12.65
N THR A 262 0.12 -3.84 13.89
CA THR A 262 -0.25 -4.85 14.90
C THR A 262 -1.74 -4.93 15.17
N LYS A 263 -2.55 -4.03 14.60
CA LYS A 263 -4.01 -4.10 14.71
C LYS A 263 -4.50 -5.29 13.90
N GLN A 264 -4.92 -6.37 14.55
CA GLN A 264 -5.71 -7.43 13.93
C GLN A 264 -7.02 -7.58 14.68
N ASN A 265 -8.10 -7.15 14.03
CA ASN A 265 -9.48 -7.34 14.48
C ASN A 265 -10.37 -7.50 13.24
N THR A 266 -11.07 -8.63 13.15
CA THR A 266 -12.02 -8.94 12.08
C THR A 266 -13.44 -8.87 12.63
N GLU A 267 -14.26 -7.97 12.08
CA GLU A 267 -15.67 -7.83 12.46
C GLU A 267 -16.57 -7.88 11.22
N ILE A 268 -17.49 -8.83 11.18
CA ILE A 268 -18.51 -8.92 10.14
C ILE A 268 -19.86 -8.55 10.75
N TYR A 269 -20.49 -7.50 10.23
CA TYR A 269 -21.77 -7.05 10.71
C TYR A 269 -22.90 -7.74 9.93
N VAL A 270 -23.76 -8.45 10.67
CA VAL A 270 -24.93 -9.14 10.10
C VAL A 270 -26.13 -8.21 10.21
N ILE A 271 -26.51 -7.61 9.09
CA ILE A 271 -27.54 -6.56 9.03
C ILE A 271 -28.94 -7.21 9.04
N CYS A 272 -29.70 -6.93 10.09
CA CYS A 272 -31.04 -7.42 10.35
C CYS A 272 -32.05 -6.27 10.35
N HIS A 273 -33.13 -6.36 9.58
CA HIS A 273 -34.25 -5.39 9.61
C HIS A 273 -35.55 -5.99 10.16
N LYS A 274 -35.50 -7.26 10.59
CA LYS A 274 -36.61 -8.00 11.20
C LYS A 274 -36.06 -9.16 12.04
N PRO A 275 -36.86 -9.74 12.96
CA PRO A 275 -36.45 -10.91 13.73
C PRO A 275 -36.04 -12.05 12.81
N TYR A 276 -34.89 -12.67 13.10
CA TYR A 276 -34.42 -13.83 12.36
C TYR A 276 -33.58 -14.74 13.25
N ALA A 277 -33.80 -16.05 13.14
CA ALA A 277 -32.99 -17.05 13.81
C ALA A 277 -31.66 -17.23 13.06
N LEU A 278 -30.62 -16.52 13.51
CA LEU A 278 -29.30 -16.63 12.91
C LEU A 278 -28.72 -18.04 13.13
N PRO A 279 -28.00 -18.60 12.13
CA PRO A 279 -27.31 -19.87 12.31
C PRO A 279 -26.17 -19.71 13.32
N LYS A 280 -25.52 -20.84 13.67
CA LYS A 280 -24.30 -20.79 14.48
C LYS A 280 -23.15 -20.19 13.66
N LEU A 281 -22.91 -18.90 13.86
CA LEU A 281 -21.84 -18.15 13.20
C LEU A 281 -20.56 -18.14 14.06
N PRO A 282 -19.38 -18.00 13.43
CA PRO A 282 -18.14 -17.68 14.14
C PRO A 282 -18.25 -16.40 15.00
N GLY A 283 -17.42 -16.28 16.04
CA GLY A 283 -17.50 -15.17 17.00
C GLY A 283 -17.23 -13.77 16.44
N ILE A 284 -16.71 -13.68 15.21
CA ILE A 284 -16.47 -12.44 14.46
C ILE A 284 -17.74 -11.87 13.81
N TYR A 285 -18.88 -12.56 13.85
CA TYR A 285 -20.13 -12.08 13.28
C TYR A 285 -20.96 -11.36 14.36
N HIS A 286 -21.24 -10.09 14.11
CA HIS A 286 -21.94 -9.19 15.02
C HIS A 286 -23.29 -8.78 14.43
N PRO A 287 -24.41 -9.29 14.93
CA PRO A 287 -25.73 -8.88 14.47
C PRO A 287 -26.02 -7.42 14.81
N ILE A 288 -26.59 -6.68 13.85
CA ILE A 288 -27.00 -5.29 14.03
C ILE A 288 -28.42 -5.07 13.47
N HIS A 289 -29.26 -4.39 14.24
CA HIS A 289 -30.61 -4.00 13.85
C HIS A 289 -30.55 -2.68 13.08
N ALA A 290 -30.75 -2.76 11.76
CA ALA A 290 -30.87 -1.60 10.89
C ALA A 290 -32.23 -0.92 11.05
N GLY A 291 -32.23 0.40 11.21
CA GLY A 291 -33.46 1.19 11.35
C GLY A 291 -34.13 1.06 12.71
N LYS A 292 -33.36 0.73 13.76
CA LYS A 292 -33.93 0.61 15.11
C LYS A 292 -34.53 1.94 15.58
N ASN A 293 -33.84 3.05 15.33
CA ASN A 293 -34.30 4.42 15.53
C ASN A 293 -35.08 4.67 16.85
N GLY A 294 -34.57 4.17 17.98
CA GLY A 294 -35.19 4.33 19.29
C GLY A 294 -36.38 3.41 19.60
N HIS A 295 -36.77 2.53 18.68
CA HIS A 295 -37.77 1.49 18.93
C HIS A 295 -37.20 0.36 19.80
N ASP A 296 -38.07 -0.39 20.50
CA ASP A 296 -37.68 -1.52 21.36
C ASP A 296 -36.86 -2.59 20.60
N GLY A 297 -37.04 -2.68 19.29
CA GLY A 297 -36.34 -3.61 18.41
C GLY A 297 -36.70 -5.06 18.70
N PHE A 298 -35.78 -5.99 18.40
CA PHE A 298 -35.98 -7.43 18.58
C PHE A 298 -34.79 -8.10 19.28
N GLY A 299 -34.21 -7.40 20.25
CA GLY A 299 -33.15 -7.95 21.11
C GLY A 299 -31.74 -7.94 20.51
N LEU A 300 -31.52 -7.18 19.43
CA LEU A 300 -30.19 -6.94 18.85
C LEU A 300 -29.71 -5.50 19.10
N PRO A 301 -28.38 -5.25 19.18
CA PRO A 301 -27.82 -3.91 19.10
C PRO A 301 -28.31 -3.18 17.85
N GLY A 302 -28.63 -1.88 17.96
CA GLY A 302 -29.16 -1.08 16.86
C GLY A 302 -28.11 -0.17 16.23
N ASP A 303 -28.39 0.24 15.01
CA ASP A 303 -27.65 1.29 14.28
C ASP A 303 -28.03 2.71 14.74
N ASP A 304 -28.70 2.86 15.89
CA ASP A 304 -29.26 4.11 16.44
C ASP A 304 -28.44 4.68 17.60
N THR A 305 -27.17 4.28 17.71
CA THR A 305 -26.24 4.73 18.77
C THR A 305 -25.07 5.51 18.18
N GLY A 306 -24.42 6.36 18.98
CA GLY A 306 -23.30 7.18 18.50
C GLY A 306 -23.70 8.10 17.34
N GLU A 307 -22.79 8.31 16.39
CA GLU A 307 -23.12 9.05 15.16
C GLU A 307 -23.90 8.13 14.21
N ASN A 308 -25.13 8.50 13.87
CA ASN A 308 -26.00 7.62 13.10
C ASN A 308 -27.03 8.35 12.23
N ILE A 309 -27.57 7.59 11.28
CA ILE A 309 -28.67 7.98 10.40
C ILE A 309 -29.79 6.93 10.41
N SER A 310 -30.01 6.25 11.54
CA SER A 310 -30.99 5.15 11.67
C SER A 310 -32.40 5.55 11.22
N PHE A 311 -32.78 6.80 11.47
CA PHE A 311 -34.07 7.38 11.04
C PHE A 311 -34.28 7.40 9.51
N LEU A 312 -33.22 7.29 8.70
CA LEU A 312 -33.31 7.23 7.24
C LEU A 312 -33.55 5.81 6.69
N ASN A 313 -33.59 4.79 7.54
CA ASN A 313 -33.78 3.40 7.11
C ASN A 313 -35.02 3.17 6.22
N PRO A 314 -36.18 3.84 6.43
CA PRO A 314 -37.33 3.72 5.53
C PRO A 314 -37.03 4.11 4.07
N TYR A 315 -35.96 4.86 3.82
CA TYR A 315 -35.56 5.39 2.51
C TYR A 315 -34.29 4.73 1.95
N ILE A 316 -33.29 4.47 2.81
CA ILE A 316 -31.97 3.98 2.39
C ILE A 316 -31.66 2.54 2.84
N ASN A 317 -32.62 1.86 3.45
CA ASN A 317 -32.54 0.46 3.89
C ASN A 317 -31.27 0.16 4.72
N GLU A 318 -30.60 -0.97 4.45
CA GLU A 318 -29.41 -1.46 5.16
C GLU A 318 -28.20 -0.50 5.14
N LEU A 319 -28.22 0.55 4.31
CA LEU A 319 -27.15 1.55 4.29
C LEU A 319 -27.01 2.32 5.61
N THR A 320 -28.07 2.40 6.42
CA THR A 320 -27.98 3.01 7.76
C THR A 320 -27.02 2.25 8.68
N ALA A 321 -27.02 0.91 8.61
CA ALA A 321 -26.09 0.07 9.35
C ALA A 321 -24.66 0.23 8.82
N ILE A 322 -24.48 0.33 7.50
CA ILE A 322 -23.16 0.60 6.89
C ILE A 322 -22.62 1.96 7.32
N TYR A 323 -23.47 2.99 7.42
CA TYR A 323 -23.06 4.31 7.93
C TYR A 323 -22.63 4.22 9.38
N TRP A 324 -23.42 3.53 10.21
CA TRP A 324 -23.10 3.33 11.62
C TRP A 324 -21.76 2.61 11.78
N MET A 325 -21.52 1.57 10.97
CA MET A 325 -20.23 0.86 10.92
C MET A 325 -19.07 1.80 10.57
N TRP A 326 -19.27 2.70 9.61
CA TRP A 326 -18.26 3.69 9.21
C TRP A 326 -17.91 4.67 10.32
N LYS A 327 -18.89 5.10 11.12
CA LYS A 327 -18.67 6.12 12.15
C LYS A 327 -18.31 5.59 13.53
N ASN A 328 -18.70 4.37 13.86
CA ASN A 328 -18.67 3.87 15.24
C ASN A 328 -17.76 2.66 15.44
N THR A 329 -17.12 2.14 14.39
CA THR A 329 -16.27 0.93 14.48
C THR A 329 -14.86 1.22 13.97
N THR A 330 -13.88 0.40 14.41
CA THR A 330 -12.47 0.59 14.02
C THR A 330 -11.74 -0.69 13.64
N SER A 331 -12.46 -1.81 13.47
CA SER A 331 -11.87 -3.10 13.05
C SER A 331 -11.04 -2.96 11.78
N GLU A 332 -9.91 -3.69 11.71
CA GLU A 332 -9.02 -3.66 10.56
C GLU A 332 -9.67 -4.31 9.35
N ILE A 333 -10.29 -5.48 9.57
CA ILE A 333 -11.08 -6.15 8.55
C ILE A 333 -12.53 -5.98 8.93
N ILE A 334 -13.29 -5.42 8.00
CA ILE A 334 -14.72 -5.18 8.17
C ILE A 334 -15.49 -5.85 7.04
N GLY A 335 -16.61 -6.46 7.40
CA GLY A 335 -17.51 -7.02 6.42
C GLY A 335 -18.97 -6.78 6.72
N THR A 336 -19.79 -6.96 5.69
CA THR A 336 -21.24 -6.91 5.75
C THR A 336 -21.82 -8.24 5.29
N ALA A 337 -22.80 -8.72 6.04
CA ALA A 337 -23.65 -9.83 5.66
C ALA A 337 -25.12 -9.43 5.86
N HIS A 338 -26.02 -10.03 5.09
CA HIS A 338 -27.45 -9.91 5.39
C HIS A 338 -27.85 -11.01 6.38
N TYR A 339 -28.93 -10.79 7.13
CA TYR A 339 -29.42 -11.73 8.14
C TYR A 339 -29.67 -13.16 7.64
N HIS A 340 -29.90 -13.37 6.35
CA HIS A 340 -30.15 -14.69 5.73
C HIS A 340 -29.16 -15.08 4.62
N ARG A 341 -28.10 -14.31 4.39
CA ARG A 341 -27.11 -14.56 3.34
C ARG A 341 -25.68 -14.42 3.86
N PHE A 342 -24.87 -15.47 3.67
CA PHE A 342 -23.52 -15.56 4.23
C PHE A 342 -22.52 -16.10 3.21
N PHE A 343 -21.29 -15.59 3.24
CA PHE A 343 -20.19 -16.16 2.46
C PHE A 343 -19.82 -17.57 2.95
N VAL A 344 -19.57 -18.48 2.01
CA VAL A 344 -19.19 -19.87 2.29
C VAL A 344 -18.00 -20.31 1.45
N SER A 345 -17.28 -21.33 1.93
CA SER A 345 -16.14 -21.92 1.23
C SER A 345 -16.52 -23.04 0.25
N GLU A 346 -17.80 -23.41 0.17
CA GLU A 346 -18.33 -24.43 -0.74
C GLU A 346 -18.39 -23.97 -2.20
N PRO A 347 -18.29 -24.87 -3.21
CA PRO A 347 -18.12 -24.49 -4.61
C PRO A 347 -19.38 -23.94 -5.33
N ALA A 348 -20.58 -24.13 -4.78
CA ALA A 348 -21.86 -23.76 -5.39
C ALA A 348 -22.42 -22.45 -4.81
N ASP A 349 -22.88 -21.55 -5.70
CA ASP A 349 -23.53 -20.29 -5.31
C ASP A 349 -25.02 -20.52 -5.05
N SER A 350 -25.57 -19.94 -3.98
CA SER A 350 -26.95 -20.12 -3.50
C SER A 350 -27.36 -21.58 -3.23
N TYR A 351 -26.82 -22.20 -2.18
CA TYR A 351 -27.34 -23.48 -1.67
C TYR A 351 -28.28 -23.25 -0.49
N ILE A 352 -29.43 -23.92 -0.51
CA ILE A 352 -30.37 -23.99 0.61
C ILE A 352 -29.95 -25.20 1.48
N SER A 353 -29.08 -24.98 2.48
CA SER A 353 -28.68 -25.99 3.48
C SER A 353 -28.98 -25.51 4.88
N ASN A 354 -29.15 -26.47 5.79
CA ASN A 354 -29.11 -26.21 7.22
C ASN A 354 -27.67 -26.24 7.80
N SER A 355 -26.66 -26.62 7.01
CA SER A 355 -25.26 -26.72 7.43
C SER A 355 -24.33 -26.16 6.36
N HIS A 356 -23.52 -25.17 6.74
CA HIS A 356 -22.58 -24.45 5.90
C HIS A 356 -21.27 -24.15 6.63
N ASN A 357 -20.17 -24.08 5.88
CA ASN A 357 -18.87 -23.61 6.35
C ASN A 357 -18.76 -22.10 6.17
N TYR A 358 -19.30 -21.35 7.15
CA TYR A 358 -19.14 -19.90 7.21
C TYR A 358 -17.67 -19.53 7.39
N LEU A 359 -17.26 -18.40 6.81
CA LEU A 359 -15.87 -17.95 6.90
C LEU A 359 -15.50 -17.61 8.34
N ASP A 360 -14.39 -18.16 8.82
CA ASP A 360 -13.76 -17.76 10.08
C ASP A 360 -12.68 -16.68 9.86
N GLU A 361 -12.18 -16.11 10.95
CA GLU A 361 -11.17 -15.05 10.91
C GLU A 361 -9.92 -15.49 10.15
N ARG A 362 -9.43 -16.70 10.43
CA ARG A 362 -8.23 -17.24 9.79
C ARG A 362 -8.38 -17.33 8.27
N THR A 363 -9.52 -17.84 7.80
CA THR A 363 -9.80 -17.96 6.37
C THR A 363 -9.87 -16.59 5.70
N ILE A 364 -10.52 -15.62 6.35
CA ILE A 364 -10.63 -14.25 5.83
C ILE A 364 -9.26 -13.60 5.71
N GLN A 365 -8.43 -13.68 6.75
CA GLN A 365 -7.07 -13.14 6.75
C GLN A 365 -6.21 -13.76 5.64
N GLN A 366 -6.31 -15.08 5.44
CA GLN A 366 -5.62 -15.78 4.36
C GLN A 366 -6.10 -15.38 2.96
N LEU A 367 -7.39 -15.09 2.79
CA LEU A 367 -7.91 -14.62 1.51
C LEU A 367 -7.46 -13.18 1.24
N LEU A 368 -7.49 -12.31 2.25
CA LEU A 368 -7.11 -10.89 2.15
C LEU A 368 -5.59 -10.63 2.19
N SER A 369 -4.75 -11.66 2.28
CA SER A 369 -3.31 -11.51 2.01
C SER A 369 -3.05 -11.28 0.52
N ASN A 370 -3.81 -11.95 -0.34
CA ASN A 370 -3.66 -11.91 -1.80
C ASN A 370 -4.74 -11.09 -2.52
N HIS A 371 -5.74 -10.59 -1.78
CA HIS A 371 -6.88 -9.85 -2.32
C HIS A 371 -7.18 -8.63 -1.46
N ASP A 372 -7.81 -7.62 -2.05
CA ASP A 372 -8.14 -6.38 -1.35
C ASP A 372 -9.59 -6.37 -0.84
N ILE A 373 -10.48 -7.11 -1.52
CA ILE A 373 -11.90 -7.23 -1.16
C ILE A 373 -12.43 -8.62 -1.54
N ILE A 374 -13.24 -9.19 -0.65
CA ILE A 374 -14.04 -10.39 -0.89
C ILE A 374 -15.45 -9.96 -1.25
N LEU A 375 -15.97 -10.44 -2.38
CA LEU A 375 -17.31 -10.15 -2.88
C LEU A 375 -18.05 -11.44 -3.21
N ARG A 376 -19.37 -11.33 -3.34
CA ARG A 376 -20.17 -12.42 -3.90
C ARG A 376 -19.73 -12.68 -5.33
N ARG A 377 -19.71 -13.95 -5.75
CA ARG A 377 -19.51 -14.32 -7.15
C ARG A 377 -20.38 -13.46 -8.07
N SER A 378 -19.75 -12.84 -9.07
CA SER A 378 -20.44 -12.02 -10.04
C SER A 378 -21.50 -12.84 -10.76
N VAL A 379 -22.73 -12.31 -10.81
CA VAL A 379 -23.82 -12.93 -11.56
C VAL A 379 -24.13 -12.06 -12.77
N PRO A 380 -24.57 -12.69 -13.89
CA PRO A 380 -25.16 -11.94 -14.97
C PRO A 380 -26.38 -11.22 -14.41
N TYR A 381 -26.30 -9.90 -14.33
CA TYR A 381 -27.52 -9.13 -14.16
C TYR A 381 -28.19 -9.16 -15.51
N GLY A 382 -29.19 -10.05 -15.64
CA GLY A 382 -30.19 -9.96 -16.69
C GLY A 382 -30.96 -8.66 -16.49
N ASN A 383 -30.31 -7.55 -16.86
CA ASN A 383 -30.79 -6.19 -16.84
C ASN A 383 -31.25 -5.61 -15.48
N THR A 384 -30.30 -5.16 -14.66
CA THR A 384 -30.57 -4.37 -13.44
C THR A 384 -31.53 -3.21 -13.71
N GLU A 385 -31.35 -2.51 -14.84
CA GLU A 385 -32.19 -1.40 -15.24
C GLU A 385 -33.63 -1.81 -15.58
N ASP A 386 -33.88 -2.92 -16.28
CA ASP A 386 -35.25 -3.43 -16.50
C ASP A 386 -35.85 -3.99 -15.22
N CYS A 387 -35.05 -4.62 -14.35
CA CYS A 387 -35.52 -5.05 -13.05
C CYS A 387 -36.05 -3.85 -12.26
N PHE A 388 -35.32 -2.74 -12.22
CA PHE A 388 -35.78 -1.51 -11.59
C PHE A 388 -36.99 -0.90 -12.30
N ARG A 389 -36.99 -0.77 -13.63
CA ARG A 389 -38.15 -0.26 -14.38
C ARG A 389 -39.41 -1.10 -14.16
N LYS A 390 -39.28 -2.43 -14.11
CA LYS A 390 -40.41 -3.35 -13.89
C LYS A 390 -40.90 -3.28 -12.45
N TYR A 391 -39.99 -3.14 -11.48
CA TYR A 391 -40.32 -3.14 -10.07
C TYR A 391 -40.86 -1.79 -9.57
N MET A 392 -40.36 -0.68 -10.13
CA MET A 392 -40.65 0.69 -9.68
C MET A 392 -41.48 1.51 -10.67
N GLY A 393 -41.73 1.01 -11.88
CA GLY A 393 -42.31 1.78 -12.98
C GLY A 393 -41.27 2.59 -13.75
N TYR A 394 -41.50 2.74 -15.06
CA TYR A 394 -40.54 3.33 -16.00
C TYR A 394 -40.23 4.80 -15.66
N ASP A 395 -41.26 5.66 -15.63
CA ASP A 395 -41.08 7.11 -15.46
C ASP A 395 -40.45 7.46 -14.10
N PHE A 396 -40.87 6.75 -13.05
CA PHE A 396 -40.34 6.93 -11.71
C PHE A 396 -38.86 6.56 -11.63
N TYR A 397 -38.50 5.41 -12.20
CA TYR A 397 -37.11 4.97 -12.23
C TYR A 397 -36.23 5.94 -13.03
N GLU A 398 -36.66 6.38 -14.21
CA GLU A 398 -35.87 7.32 -15.04
C GLU A 398 -35.66 8.67 -14.33
N ALA A 399 -36.68 9.17 -13.62
CA ALA A 399 -36.55 10.38 -12.81
C ALA A 399 -35.51 10.20 -11.69
N ALA A 400 -35.59 9.09 -10.94
CA ALA A 400 -34.62 8.78 -9.88
C ALA A 400 -33.20 8.60 -10.44
N LYS A 401 -33.04 7.84 -11.53
CA LYS A 401 -31.76 7.64 -12.21
C LYS A 401 -31.15 8.97 -12.66
N LYS A 402 -31.96 9.89 -13.22
CA LYS A 402 -31.50 11.22 -13.60
C LYS A 402 -30.98 12.00 -12.40
N ILE A 403 -31.71 11.98 -11.27
CA ILE A 403 -31.26 12.65 -10.04
C ILE A 403 -29.90 12.11 -9.60
N PHE A 404 -29.74 10.78 -9.50
CA PHE A 404 -28.47 10.17 -9.14
C PHE A 404 -27.33 10.53 -10.10
N LEU A 405 -27.60 10.51 -11.41
CA LEU A 405 -26.60 10.91 -12.42
C LEU A 405 -26.16 12.36 -12.24
N ASP A 406 -27.10 13.28 -11.99
CA ASP A 406 -26.79 14.70 -11.78
C ASP A 406 -25.99 14.89 -10.49
N VAL A 407 -26.35 14.21 -9.40
CA VAL A 407 -25.57 14.22 -8.15
C VAL A 407 -24.15 13.69 -8.35
N ILE A 408 -24.00 12.57 -9.06
CA ILE A 408 -22.67 12.01 -9.34
C ILE A 408 -21.84 12.97 -10.17
N LYS A 409 -22.42 13.68 -11.14
CA LYS A 409 -21.70 14.71 -11.90
C LYS A 409 -21.22 15.87 -11.02
N ASP A 410 -22.00 16.24 -10.01
CA ASP A 410 -21.67 17.34 -9.11
C ASP A 410 -20.61 16.92 -8.06
N VAL A 411 -20.72 15.72 -7.51
CA VAL A 411 -19.92 15.27 -6.35
C VAL A 411 -18.72 14.40 -6.75
N ALA A 412 -18.84 13.59 -7.81
CA ALA A 412 -17.84 12.62 -8.23
C ALA A 412 -17.84 12.43 -9.77
N PRO A 413 -17.55 13.49 -10.56
CA PRO A 413 -17.78 13.51 -12.01
C PRO A 413 -17.12 12.35 -12.77
N ASP A 414 -15.94 11.91 -12.31
CA ASP A 414 -15.19 10.79 -12.92
C ASP A 414 -15.92 9.43 -12.87
N TYR A 415 -17.02 9.33 -12.12
CA TYR A 415 -17.84 8.13 -11.96
C TYR A 415 -19.11 8.13 -12.81
N ALA A 416 -19.45 9.22 -13.50
CA ALA A 416 -20.72 9.33 -14.24
C ALA A 416 -20.84 8.27 -15.35
N GLU A 417 -19.75 8.02 -16.10
CA GLU A 417 -19.73 6.97 -17.13
C GLU A 417 -19.84 5.57 -16.53
N ALA A 418 -19.10 5.31 -15.44
CA ALA A 418 -19.15 4.03 -14.73
C ALA A 418 -20.55 3.75 -14.16
N PHE A 419 -21.26 4.78 -13.70
CA PHE A 419 -22.63 4.68 -13.22
C PHE A 419 -23.60 4.22 -14.31
N ILE A 420 -23.55 4.85 -15.48
CA ILE A 420 -24.40 4.48 -16.62
C ILE A 420 -24.07 3.07 -17.11
N PHE A 421 -22.79 2.73 -17.20
CA PHE A 421 -22.36 1.41 -17.64
C PHE A 421 -22.81 0.31 -16.66
N ALA A 422 -22.66 0.54 -15.36
CA ALA A 422 -22.98 -0.45 -14.34
C ALA A 422 -24.46 -0.87 -14.36
N LEU A 423 -25.36 0.06 -14.68
CA LEU A 423 -26.80 -0.18 -14.81
C LEU A 423 -27.19 -0.85 -16.13
N SER A 424 -26.30 -0.89 -17.13
CA SER A 424 -26.62 -1.35 -18.48
C SER A 424 -26.91 -2.85 -18.58
N ARG A 425 -27.64 -3.23 -19.64
CA ARG A 425 -28.09 -4.60 -19.98
C ARG A 425 -26.99 -5.66 -20.14
N HIS A 426 -25.73 -5.25 -20.28
CA HIS A 426 -24.62 -6.13 -20.63
C HIS A 426 -23.64 -6.35 -19.48
N ASN A 427 -23.99 -5.92 -18.27
CA ASN A 427 -23.09 -6.00 -17.14
C ASN A 427 -23.33 -7.24 -16.25
N CYS A 428 -22.25 -7.74 -15.66
CA CYS A 428 -22.30 -8.67 -14.54
C CYS A 428 -21.85 -7.91 -13.29
N GLY A 429 -22.31 -8.32 -12.12
CA GLY A 429 -21.79 -7.71 -10.92
C GLY A 429 -22.08 -8.44 -9.63
N HIS A 430 -21.57 -7.86 -8.57
CA HIS A 430 -21.63 -8.40 -7.23
C HIS A 430 -22.94 -7.95 -6.59
N ALA A 431 -23.87 -8.88 -6.45
CA ALA A 431 -25.15 -8.63 -5.80
C ALA A 431 -24.99 -8.54 -4.30
N PHE A 432 -25.91 -7.76 -3.71
CA PHE A 432 -25.97 -7.49 -2.29
C PHE A 432 -24.85 -6.52 -1.88
N ASN A 433 -25.15 -5.61 -0.96
CA ASN A 433 -24.12 -4.79 -0.30
C ASN A 433 -23.32 -5.66 0.70
N MET A 434 -22.85 -6.82 0.23
CA MET A 434 -22.09 -7.83 0.95
C MET A 434 -20.65 -7.80 0.47
N PHE A 435 -19.74 -7.48 1.37
CA PHE A 435 -18.31 -7.50 1.12
C PHE A 435 -17.56 -7.80 2.41
N ILE A 436 -16.31 -8.26 2.30
CA ILE A 436 -15.36 -8.27 3.42
C ILE A 436 -14.07 -7.65 2.90
N THR A 437 -13.57 -6.61 3.57
CA THR A 437 -12.41 -5.85 3.09
C THR A 437 -11.62 -5.24 4.25
N ARG A 438 -10.47 -4.65 3.94
CA ARG A 438 -9.70 -3.88 4.90
C ARG A 438 -10.34 -2.50 5.11
N ARG A 439 -10.12 -1.95 6.30
CA ARG A 439 -10.72 -0.70 6.76
C ARG A 439 -10.55 0.44 5.78
N HIS A 440 -9.36 0.63 5.23
CA HIS A 440 -9.08 1.73 4.30
C HIS A 440 -9.90 1.64 3.01
N VAL A 441 -10.17 0.43 2.51
CA VAL A 441 -11.04 0.20 1.33
C VAL A 441 -12.50 0.51 1.68
N PHE A 442 -12.96 0.07 2.86
CA PHE A 442 -14.30 0.36 3.34
C PHE A 442 -14.54 1.86 3.57
N ASP A 443 -13.59 2.55 4.21
CA ASP A 443 -13.69 3.99 4.47
C ASP A 443 -13.66 4.80 3.17
N ALA A 444 -12.86 4.38 2.18
CA ALA A 444 -12.86 4.99 0.85
C ALA A 444 -14.19 4.78 0.12
N TYR A 445 -14.79 3.59 0.22
CA TYR A 445 -16.11 3.33 -0.34
C TYR A 445 -17.18 4.19 0.33
N CYS A 446 -17.22 4.25 1.67
CA CYS A 446 -18.21 5.03 2.40
C CYS A 446 -18.06 6.54 2.16
N SER A 447 -16.82 7.03 2.10
CA SER A 447 -16.52 8.45 1.81
C SER A 447 -16.96 8.86 0.41
N TRP A 448 -17.04 7.93 -0.54
CA TRP A 448 -17.60 8.16 -1.86
C TRP A 448 -19.13 7.99 -1.89
N LEU A 449 -19.64 6.92 -1.26
CA LEU A 449 -21.05 6.52 -1.31
C LEU A 449 -21.96 7.53 -0.60
N PHE A 450 -21.66 7.89 0.65
CA PHE A 450 -22.60 8.66 1.48
C PHE A 450 -22.83 10.10 1.01
N PRO A 451 -21.83 10.85 0.51
CA PRO A 451 -22.10 12.14 -0.12
C PRO A 451 -23.11 12.04 -1.28
N ILE A 452 -23.02 11.00 -2.12
CA ILE A 452 -23.97 10.77 -3.22
C ILE A 452 -25.35 10.41 -2.67
N ILE A 453 -25.44 9.49 -1.71
CA ILE A 453 -26.72 9.04 -1.14
C ILE A 453 -27.47 10.18 -0.45
N LEU A 454 -26.78 10.96 0.38
CA LEU A 454 -27.39 12.05 1.15
C LEU A 454 -27.82 13.20 0.22
N GLU A 455 -27.01 13.54 -0.78
CA GLU A 455 -27.39 14.57 -1.75
C GLU A 455 -28.54 14.11 -2.67
N ALA A 456 -28.56 12.84 -3.09
CA ALA A 456 -29.69 12.29 -3.82
C ALA A 456 -30.97 12.31 -2.98
N ALA A 457 -30.89 12.00 -1.68
CA ALA A 457 -32.01 12.14 -0.76
C ALA A 457 -32.50 13.60 -0.69
N ASN A 458 -31.62 14.58 -0.62
CA ASN A 458 -32.01 16.01 -0.60
C ASN A 458 -32.75 16.46 -1.88
N ARG A 459 -32.49 15.81 -3.02
CA ARG A 459 -33.10 16.16 -4.32
C ARG A 459 -34.38 15.40 -4.65
N ILE A 460 -34.71 14.35 -3.89
CA ILE A 460 -35.93 13.56 -4.07
C ILE A 460 -37.04 14.15 -3.20
N ASP A 461 -38.16 14.51 -3.81
CA ASP A 461 -39.35 14.95 -3.08
C ASP A 461 -40.09 13.74 -2.48
N PHE A 462 -39.86 13.48 -1.19
CA PHE A 462 -40.50 12.39 -0.46
C PHE A 462 -41.97 12.63 -0.13
N THR A 463 -42.48 13.87 -0.24
CA THR A 463 -43.85 14.21 0.19
C THR A 463 -44.92 13.56 -0.70
N HIS A 464 -44.54 13.18 -1.92
CA HIS A 464 -45.41 12.58 -2.92
C HIS A 464 -44.99 11.17 -3.32
N LEU A 465 -44.03 10.55 -2.62
CA LEU A 465 -43.63 9.18 -2.92
C LEU A 465 -44.69 8.17 -2.49
N PRO A 466 -45.03 7.20 -3.35
CA PRO A 466 -45.85 6.07 -2.95
C PRO A 466 -45.17 5.27 -1.82
N ASN A 467 -45.99 4.58 -1.03
CA ASN A 467 -45.52 3.56 -0.08
C ASN A 467 -44.56 2.55 -0.76
N PRO A 468 -43.75 1.81 0.03
CA PRO A 468 -42.82 0.81 -0.49
C PRO A 468 -43.44 -0.04 -1.63
N PRO A 469 -42.72 -0.25 -2.74
CA PRO A 469 -41.27 -0.14 -2.85
C PRO A 469 -40.68 1.24 -3.19
N HIS A 470 -41.48 2.21 -3.66
CA HIS A 470 -40.97 3.47 -4.23
C HIS A 470 -40.21 4.34 -3.22
N SER A 471 -40.68 4.40 -1.97
CA SER A 471 -39.99 5.14 -0.89
C SER A 471 -38.56 4.64 -0.64
N ARG A 472 -38.23 3.41 -1.04
CA ARG A 472 -36.92 2.77 -0.84
C ARG A 472 -35.98 2.89 -2.05
N ILE A 473 -36.35 3.70 -3.05
CA ILE A 473 -35.57 3.84 -4.30
C ILE A 473 -34.11 4.19 -4.03
N ILE A 474 -33.83 5.00 -3.00
CA ILE A 474 -32.46 5.41 -2.66
C ILE A 474 -31.66 4.21 -2.14
N GLY A 475 -32.25 3.36 -1.31
CA GLY A 475 -31.61 2.12 -0.86
C GLY A 475 -31.27 1.19 -2.04
N PHE A 476 -32.20 1.00 -2.97
CA PHE A 476 -31.96 0.19 -4.18
C PHE A 476 -30.88 0.78 -5.08
N MET A 477 -30.91 2.09 -5.32
CA MET A 477 -29.88 2.78 -6.09
C MET A 477 -28.53 2.74 -5.39
N GLY A 478 -28.50 2.85 -4.06
CA GLY A 478 -27.28 2.76 -3.27
C GLY A 478 -26.65 1.36 -3.26
N GLU A 479 -27.44 0.30 -3.32
CA GLU A 479 -26.92 -1.05 -3.61
C GLU A 479 -26.30 -1.13 -5.01
N ALA A 480 -26.91 -0.49 -6.00
CA ALA A 480 -26.37 -0.44 -7.35
C ALA A 480 -25.07 0.40 -7.47
N LEU A 481 -24.77 1.29 -6.50
CA LEU A 481 -23.59 2.15 -6.51
C LEU A 481 -22.27 1.44 -6.19
N LEU A 482 -22.30 0.22 -5.63
CA LEU A 482 -21.08 -0.55 -5.39
C LEU A 482 -20.34 -0.85 -6.71
N MET A 483 -21.06 -1.23 -7.76
CA MET A 483 -20.45 -1.58 -9.06
C MET A 483 -19.74 -0.39 -9.75
N PRO A 484 -20.36 0.78 -9.92
CA PRO A 484 -19.69 1.98 -10.42
C PRO A 484 -18.43 2.32 -9.63
N TRP A 485 -18.47 2.16 -8.31
CA TRP A 485 -17.30 2.41 -7.47
C TRP A 485 -16.17 1.45 -7.79
N LEU A 486 -16.46 0.14 -7.78
CA LEU A 486 -15.49 -0.93 -8.07
C LEU A 486 -14.85 -0.77 -9.45
N MET A 487 -15.62 -0.38 -10.48
CA MET A 487 -15.12 -0.17 -11.84
C MET A 487 -14.03 0.90 -11.95
N LYS A 488 -14.00 1.86 -11.02
CA LYS A 488 -13.00 2.92 -10.98
C LYS A 488 -11.81 2.58 -10.07
N GLN A 489 -11.88 1.46 -9.34
CA GLN A 489 -10.80 1.02 -8.47
C GLN A 489 -9.89 -0.01 -9.14
N ARG A 490 -8.69 -0.17 -8.57
CA ARG A 490 -7.72 -1.20 -8.95
C ARG A 490 -7.57 -2.22 -7.83
N LEU A 491 -8.68 -2.88 -7.48
CA LEU A 491 -8.75 -3.86 -6.41
C LEU A 491 -8.60 -5.28 -6.97
N ARG A 492 -7.88 -6.13 -6.25
CA ARG A 492 -7.88 -7.58 -6.45
C ARG A 492 -9.11 -8.15 -5.74
N ILE A 493 -10.07 -8.62 -6.51
CA ILE A 493 -11.35 -9.12 -6.00
C ILE A 493 -11.26 -10.63 -5.80
N LYS A 494 -11.58 -11.11 -4.58
CA LYS A 494 -11.86 -12.51 -4.33
C LYS A 494 -13.36 -12.75 -4.42
N GLU A 495 -13.78 -13.56 -5.37
CA GLU A 495 -15.18 -14.00 -5.44
C GLU A 495 -15.41 -15.25 -4.59
N LEU A 496 -16.48 -15.22 -3.79
CA LEU A 496 -16.96 -16.37 -3.03
C LEU A 496 -18.46 -16.62 -3.26
N PRO A 497 -18.89 -17.89 -3.19
CA PRO A 497 -20.29 -18.25 -3.10
C PRO A 497 -20.98 -17.71 -1.86
N VAL A 498 -22.28 -17.45 -1.99
CA VAL A 498 -23.15 -17.05 -0.88
C VAL A 498 -24.22 -18.10 -0.65
N ALA A 499 -24.35 -18.57 0.59
CA ALA A 499 -25.46 -19.40 1.04
C ALA A 499 -26.67 -18.53 1.37
N GLU A 500 -27.86 -18.97 0.98
CA GLU A 500 -29.13 -18.31 1.32
C GLU A 500 -29.96 -19.25 2.19
N LEU A 501 -30.27 -18.80 3.40
CA LEU A 501 -31.03 -19.58 4.36
C LEU A 501 -32.53 -19.47 4.10
N SER A 502 -33.24 -20.59 4.23
CA SER A 502 -34.69 -20.64 4.09
C SER A 502 -35.36 -19.74 5.12
N TYR A 503 -36.30 -18.91 4.66
CA TYR A 503 -37.18 -18.16 5.55
C TYR A 503 -38.20 -19.13 6.18
N ASN A 504 -37.91 -19.65 7.37
CA ASN A 504 -38.93 -20.31 8.18
C ASN A 504 -39.76 -19.20 8.83
N GLY A 505 -40.86 -18.85 8.15
CA GLY A 505 -41.76 -17.74 8.52
C GLY A 505 -42.47 -17.92 9.86
#